data_AF-A0A151JPS7-F1
#
_entry.id   AF-A0A151JPS7-F1
#
_cell.length_a   1.000
_cell.length_b   1.000
_cell.length_c   1.000
_cell.angle_alpha   90.00
_cell.angle_beta   90.00
_cell.angle_gamma   90.00
#
_symmetry.space_group_name_H-M   'P 1'
#
loop_
_entity.id
_entity.type
_entity.pdbx_description
1 polymer ?
#
loop_
_entity_poly.entity_id
_entity_poly.type
_entity_poly.pdbx_seq_one_letter_code
_entity_poly.pdbx_strand_id
1 'polypeptide(L)'
;MIGPPKKFEIFDCSYDALTEKIEIDTLVGMRRKSEKGFTDMKMIQVITELYDLDRDSVILSVYKNCYITEIRNMHYRLKRMYNSKIVFVWVPSHIGILGHETADELAKEAASEEEDRSIYVPIQDLRRVFKTETWNYTQETITREELYKGKFYFENYYDINKTKPWFCEMNEERYFITFVNRIRSNHYNLGVSLYRKNYVDSERCECDYERESLDHFIWQCSRYDELRFRLDQELRLRKVFHHVDVCELIKSEIWSTLRVIFNYIKKTNRII
;
A
#
# COMPACT_ATOMS: atom_id res chain seq x y z
N MET A 1 -19.84 21.18 -16.99
CA MET A 1 -19.03 20.58 -18.06
C MET A 1 -17.95 19.69 -17.44
N ILE A 2 -18.24 18.39 -17.40
CA ILE A 2 -17.30 17.26 -17.39
C ILE A 2 -18.01 16.29 -18.36
N GLY A 3 -17.73 16.38 -19.65
CA GLY A 3 -16.77 15.52 -20.35
C GLY A 3 -17.46 14.18 -20.69
N PRO A 4 -17.74 13.85 -21.96
CA PRO A 4 -18.64 12.74 -22.27
C PRO A 4 -17.97 11.41 -21.90
N PRO A 5 -18.62 10.55 -21.09
CA PRO A 5 -18.18 9.17 -20.91
C PRO A 5 -18.32 8.44 -22.24
N LYS A 6 -17.21 7.88 -22.74
CA LYS A 6 -17.17 7.10 -23.99
C LYS A 6 -17.96 5.79 -23.82
N LYS A 7 -18.79 5.47 -24.82
CA LYS A 7 -19.39 4.14 -25.04
C LYS A 7 -18.30 3.15 -25.47
N PHE A 8 -18.32 1.96 -24.87
CA PHE A 8 -17.85 0.74 -25.52
C PHE A 8 -19.10 -0.10 -25.82
N GLU A 9 -19.42 -0.23 -27.10
CA GLU A 9 -20.41 -1.20 -27.59
C GLU A 9 -19.72 -2.53 -27.91
N ILE A 10 -20.49 -3.61 -27.86
CA ILE A 10 -20.24 -5.00 -28.27
C ILE A 10 -20.30 -5.96 -27.08
N PHE A 11 -21.52 -6.42 -26.79
CA PHE A 11 -21.79 -7.85 -26.65
C PHE A 11 -23.18 -8.12 -27.25
N ASP A 12 -23.17 -8.43 -28.55
CA ASP A 12 -24.27 -8.98 -29.34
C ASP A 12 -24.14 -10.52 -29.34
N CYS A 13 -24.28 -11.19 -28.17
CA CYS A 13 -24.59 -12.62 -28.09
C CYS A 13 -24.88 -13.11 -26.66
N SER A 14 -25.62 -14.23 -26.60
CA SER A 14 -26.08 -15.07 -25.47
C SER A 14 -25.57 -14.73 -24.06
N TYR A 15 -26.53 -14.42 -23.18
CA TYR A 15 -26.37 -13.96 -21.79
C TYR A 15 -25.83 -15.07 -20.86
N ASP A 16 -24.78 -14.76 -20.11
CA ASP A 16 -24.29 -15.57 -18.99
C ASP A 16 -24.61 -14.86 -17.67
N ALA A 17 -25.22 -15.61 -16.77
CA ALA A 17 -25.83 -15.09 -15.58
C ALA A 17 -24.76 -14.67 -14.56
N LEU A 18 -24.08 -13.53 -14.73
CA LEU A 18 -22.87 -13.25 -13.93
C LEU A 18 -22.72 -11.84 -13.34
N THR A 19 -23.78 -11.04 -13.38
CA THR A 19 -23.74 -9.58 -13.22
C THR A 19 -24.73 -9.00 -12.21
N GLU A 20 -24.87 -9.59 -11.02
CA GLU A 20 -25.29 -8.76 -9.88
C GLU A 20 -24.09 -8.42 -9.00
N LYS A 21 -23.73 -7.14 -9.00
CA LYS A 21 -22.77 -6.57 -8.06
C LYS A 21 -23.55 -6.29 -6.78
N ILE A 22 -23.25 -7.02 -5.71
CA ILE A 22 -23.85 -6.77 -4.39
C ILE A 22 -23.43 -5.37 -3.96
N GLU A 23 -24.38 -4.45 -3.89
CA GLU A 23 -24.18 -3.15 -3.24
C GLU A 23 -24.38 -3.32 -1.74
N ILE A 24 -23.38 -2.90 -0.95
CA ILE A 24 -23.42 -2.94 0.52
C ILE A 24 -23.70 -1.51 0.99
N ASP A 25 -24.92 -1.28 1.50
CA ASP A 25 -25.24 -0.03 2.18
C ASP A 25 -24.88 -0.12 3.65
N THR A 26 -23.91 0.70 4.07
CA THR A 26 -23.47 0.81 5.46
C THR A 26 -24.11 1.99 6.19
N LEU A 27 -24.72 2.94 5.47
CA LEU A 27 -25.20 4.21 6.03
C LEU A 27 -26.42 4.02 6.91
N VAL A 28 -27.38 3.20 6.50
CA VAL A 28 -28.60 2.94 7.29
C VAL A 28 -28.29 2.18 8.58
N GLY A 29 -27.36 1.23 8.54
CA GLY A 29 -26.89 0.49 9.72
C GLY A 29 -26.13 1.36 10.72
N MET A 30 -25.33 2.32 10.25
CA MET A 30 -24.61 3.26 11.12
C MET A 30 -25.54 4.14 11.97
N ARG A 31 -26.77 4.42 11.49
CA ARG A 31 -27.77 5.20 12.23
C ARG A 31 -28.21 4.56 13.53
N ARG A 32 -28.02 3.24 13.69
CA ARG A 32 -28.25 2.53 14.96
C ARG A 32 -27.33 3.00 16.08
N LYS A 33 -26.10 3.39 15.74
CA LYS A 33 -25.11 3.90 16.68
C LYS A 33 -25.28 5.39 16.97
N SER A 34 -25.78 6.17 16.02
CA SER A 34 -25.87 7.63 16.14
C SER A 34 -27.26 8.16 16.57
N GLU A 35 -28.35 7.43 16.34
CA GLU A 35 -29.72 7.90 16.58
C GLU A 35 -30.41 7.15 17.72
N LYS A 36 -30.82 7.90 18.77
CA LYS A 36 -31.52 7.34 19.94
C LYS A 36 -32.96 6.98 19.55
N GLY A 37 -33.35 5.70 19.70
CA GLY A 37 -34.69 5.21 19.38
C GLY A 37 -34.88 4.71 17.93
N PHE A 38 -33.79 4.56 17.17
CA PHE A 38 -33.80 3.90 15.86
C PHE A 38 -33.90 2.39 16.05
N THR A 39 -35.10 1.87 16.25
CA THR A 39 -35.37 0.45 16.52
C THR A 39 -35.22 -0.40 15.26
N ASP A 40 -35.10 -1.71 15.46
CA ASP A 40 -34.91 -2.66 14.36
C ASP A 40 -36.08 -2.61 13.36
N MET A 41 -37.31 -2.37 13.85
CA MET A 41 -38.51 -2.17 13.00
C MET A 41 -38.40 -0.93 12.09
N LYS A 42 -37.83 0.17 12.60
CA LYS A 42 -37.60 1.40 11.83
C LYS A 42 -36.50 1.24 10.81
N MET A 43 -35.44 0.50 11.15
CA MET A 43 -34.36 0.18 10.23
C MET A 43 -34.90 -0.62 9.03
N ILE A 44 -35.74 -1.62 9.29
CA ILE A 44 -36.36 -2.46 8.25
C ILE A 44 -37.23 -1.63 7.32
N GLN A 45 -38.12 -0.78 7.84
CA GLN A 45 -38.98 0.10 7.01
C GLN A 45 -38.15 1.02 6.10
N VAL A 46 -37.10 1.62 6.64
CA VAL A 46 -36.20 2.51 5.89
C VAL A 46 -35.46 1.75 4.78
N ILE A 47 -34.97 0.53 5.07
CA ILE A 47 -34.31 -0.32 4.07
C ILE A 47 -35.29 -0.75 2.97
N THR A 48 -36.54 -1.05 3.32
CA THR A 48 -37.58 -1.46 2.36
C THR A 48 -37.94 -0.34 1.38
N GLU A 49 -38.06 0.90 1.86
CA GLU A 49 -38.36 2.07 1.04
C GLU A 49 -37.16 2.54 0.19
N LEU A 50 -35.94 2.54 0.76
CA LEU A 50 -34.74 3.06 0.08
C LEU A 50 -34.29 2.22 -1.11
N TYR A 51 -34.46 0.90 -1.02
CA TYR A 51 -33.86 -0.01 -1.98
C TYR A 51 -34.85 -0.61 -2.98
N ASP A 52 -36.11 -0.16 -3.00
CA ASP A 52 -37.17 -0.61 -3.92
C ASP A 52 -37.11 -2.13 -4.18
N LEU A 53 -37.53 -2.86 -3.15
CA LEU A 53 -37.10 -4.23 -2.92
C LEU A 53 -37.71 -5.30 -3.88
N ASP A 54 -38.25 -4.94 -5.05
CA ASP A 54 -39.20 -5.79 -5.80
C ASP A 54 -38.66 -6.63 -6.97
N ARG A 55 -37.37 -6.59 -7.40
CA ARG A 55 -36.92 -7.35 -8.60
C ARG A 55 -35.47 -7.89 -8.58
N ASP A 56 -35.32 -9.19 -8.30
CA ASP A 56 -34.86 -10.29 -9.19
C ASP A 56 -33.40 -10.33 -9.74
N SER A 57 -32.44 -11.07 -9.15
CA SER A 57 -30.96 -11.07 -9.41
C SER A 57 -30.37 -12.17 -10.32
N VAL A 58 -29.02 -12.16 -10.44
CA VAL A 58 -28.11 -12.92 -11.34
C VAL A 58 -27.05 -13.82 -10.58
N ILE A 59 -26.26 -14.69 -11.28
CA ILE A 59 -25.37 -15.85 -10.90
C ILE A 59 -23.78 -15.53 -10.98
N LEU A 60 -22.81 -16.49 -11.12
CA LEU A 60 -21.35 -16.46 -10.70
C LEU A 60 -20.22 -17.20 -11.50
N SER A 61 -18.90 -16.93 -11.20
CA SER A 61 -17.62 -17.32 -11.92
C SER A 61 -16.39 -17.68 -11.02
N VAL A 62 -15.20 -17.93 -11.60
CA VAL A 62 -14.06 -18.73 -11.04
C VAL A 62 -12.83 -17.95 -10.48
N TYR A 63 -12.74 -16.61 -10.58
CA TYR A 63 -11.83 -15.79 -9.73
C TYR A 63 -12.38 -15.58 -8.31
N LYS A 64 -13.37 -16.38 -7.99
CA LYS A 64 -14.28 -16.14 -6.90
C LYS A 64 -14.13 -17.35 -6.01
N ASN A 65 -13.79 -17.06 -4.77
CA ASN A 65 -13.85 -17.99 -3.66
C ASN A 65 -15.14 -18.83 -3.83
N CYS A 66 -15.00 -20.16 -3.80
CA CYS A 66 -16.10 -21.09 -4.09
C CYS A 66 -17.29 -20.85 -3.16
N TYR A 67 -17.07 -20.40 -1.93
CA TYR A 67 -18.11 -20.01 -0.99
C TYR A 67 -18.77 -18.69 -1.38
N ILE A 68 -18.02 -17.71 -1.91
CA ILE A 68 -18.64 -16.51 -2.50
C ILE A 68 -19.54 -16.93 -3.67
N THR A 69 -19.14 -17.94 -4.44
CA THR A 69 -19.96 -18.51 -5.50
C THR A 69 -21.18 -19.26 -4.96
N GLU A 70 -21.00 -20.08 -3.93
CA GLU A 70 -22.10 -20.78 -3.30
C GLU A 70 -23.11 -19.80 -2.70
N ILE A 71 -22.64 -18.76 -2.00
CA ILE A 71 -23.46 -17.72 -1.39
C ILE A 71 -24.29 -16.99 -2.46
N ARG A 72 -23.73 -16.54 -3.59
CA ARG A 72 -24.60 -15.87 -4.59
C ARG A 72 -25.48 -16.85 -5.38
N ASN A 73 -25.11 -18.13 -5.50
CA ASN A 73 -26.01 -19.16 -6.03
C ASN A 73 -27.18 -19.43 -5.07
N MET A 74 -26.93 -19.52 -3.77
CA MET A 74 -27.96 -19.63 -2.73
C MET A 74 -28.85 -18.40 -2.74
N HIS A 75 -28.27 -17.21 -2.78
CA HIS A 75 -29.00 -15.95 -2.91
C HIS A 75 -29.95 -15.98 -4.12
N TYR A 76 -29.44 -16.31 -5.31
CA TYR A 76 -30.25 -16.43 -6.51
C TYR A 76 -31.39 -17.45 -6.37
N ARG A 77 -31.10 -18.63 -5.80
CA ARG A 77 -32.11 -19.69 -5.58
C ARG A 77 -33.19 -19.25 -4.60
N LEU A 78 -32.82 -18.67 -3.47
CA LEU A 78 -33.75 -18.19 -2.44
C LEU A 78 -34.62 -17.06 -2.99
N LYS A 79 -33.99 -16.12 -3.69
CA LYS A 79 -34.66 -14.99 -4.34
C LYS A 79 -35.73 -15.50 -5.32
N ARG A 80 -35.39 -16.43 -6.23
CA ARG A 80 -36.36 -17.07 -7.15
C ARG A 80 -37.43 -17.94 -6.50
N MET A 81 -37.07 -18.72 -5.48
CA MET A 81 -37.98 -19.69 -4.85
C MET A 81 -39.07 -18.99 -4.05
N TYR A 82 -38.71 -17.91 -3.37
CA TYR A 82 -39.59 -17.21 -2.44
C TYR A 82 -40.08 -15.85 -2.96
N ASN A 83 -39.58 -15.40 -4.13
CA ASN A 83 -39.82 -14.06 -4.67
C ASN A 83 -39.55 -12.98 -3.62
N SER A 84 -38.46 -13.16 -2.89
CA SER A 84 -38.09 -12.35 -1.72
C SER A 84 -36.80 -11.61 -2.01
N LYS A 85 -36.75 -10.32 -1.68
CA LYS A 85 -35.48 -9.62 -1.72
C LYS A 85 -34.63 -9.87 -0.49
N ILE A 86 -33.38 -10.16 -0.79
CA ILE A 86 -32.32 -10.39 0.18
C ILE A 86 -31.43 -9.16 0.19
N VAL A 87 -31.19 -8.60 1.38
CA VAL A 87 -30.35 -7.42 1.59
C VAL A 87 -29.19 -7.81 2.50
N PHE A 88 -27.97 -7.48 2.10
CA PHE A 88 -26.79 -7.66 2.94
C PHE A 88 -26.54 -6.38 3.74
N VAL A 89 -26.63 -6.46 5.06
CA VAL A 89 -26.40 -5.34 5.97
C VAL A 89 -25.16 -5.61 6.79
N TRP A 90 -24.23 -4.66 6.82
CA TRP A 90 -23.10 -4.73 7.74
C TRP A 90 -23.56 -4.32 9.15
N VAL A 91 -23.21 -5.15 10.13
CA VAL A 91 -23.49 -4.90 11.54
C VAL A 91 -22.15 -4.91 12.31
N PRO A 92 -21.91 -3.93 13.19
CA PRO A 92 -20.71 -3.92 14.02
C PRO A 92 -20.73 -5.07 15.04
N SER A 93 -19.59 -5.70 15.26
CA SER A 93 -19.47 -6.79 16.25
C SER A 93 -19.61 -6.30 17.70
N HIS A 94 -20.03 -7.20 18.58
CA HIS A 94 -20.08 -7.03 20.05
C HIS A 94 -20.95 -5.86 20.55
N ILE A 95 -22.12 -5.67 19.94
CA ILE A 95 -23.07 -4.61 20.35
C ILE A 95 -24.36 -5.15 20.99
N GLY A 96 -24.41 -6.40 21.43
CA GLY A 96 -25.57 -6.97 22.13
C GLY A 96 -26.69 -7.48 21.23
N ILE A 97 -26.44 -7.67 19.92
CA ILE A 97 -27.45 -8.24 19.01
C ILE A 97 -27.36 -9.76 19.12
N LEU A 98 -28.34 -10.34 19.82
CA LEU A 98 -28.38 -11.76 20.16
C LEU A 98 -28.05 -12.67 18.96
N GLY A 99 -28.73 -12.50 17.81
CA GLY A 99 -28.48 -13.35 16.64
C GLY A 99 -27.08 -13.23 16.05
N HIS A 100 -26.46 -12.05 16.10
CA HIS A 100 -25.07 -11.86 15.66
C HIS A 100 -24.08 -12.49 16.65
N GLU A 101 -24.33 -12.32 17.95
CA GLU A 101 -23.49 -12.90 19.00
C GLU A 101 -23.56 -14.42 19.02
N THR A 102 -24.75 -15.00 18.90
CA THR A 102 -24.93 -16.45 18.75
C THR A 102 -24.23 -16.98 17.50
N ALA A 103 -24.30 -16.27 16.37
CA ALA A 103 -23.58 -16.69 15.15
C ALA A 103 -22.05 -16.64 15.33
N ASP A 104 -21.51 -15.62 15.99
CA ASP A 104 -20.08 -15.49 16.30
C ASP A 104 -19.60 -16.59 17.28
N GLU A 105 -20.41 -16.90 18.29
CA GLU A 105 -20.13 -17.98 19.25
C GLU A 105 -20.10 -19.35 18.57
N LEU A 106 -21.11 -19.68 17.77
CA LEU A 106 -21.16 -20.94 17.01
C LEU A 106 -20.00 -21.06 16.02
N ALA A 107 -19.61 -19.97 15.37
CA ALA A 107 -18.46 -19.97 14.46
C ALA A 107 -17.13 -20.24 15.20
N LYS A 108 -16.98 -19.75 16.43
CA LYS A 108 -15.80 -20.01 17.28
C LYS A 108 -15.76 -21.44 17.82
N GLU A 109 -16.91 -21.98 18.19
CA GLU A 109 -17.06 -23.37 18.61
C GLU A 109 -16.65 -24.30 17.47
N ALA A 110 -17.22 -24.11 16.28
CA ALA A 110 -16.88 -24.88 15.08
C ALA A 110 -15.39 -24.77 14.71
N ALA A 111 -14.75 -23.62 14.93
CA ALA A 111 -13.33 -23.45 14.67
C ALA A 111 -12.41 -24.23 15.64
N SER A 112 -12.98 -24.75 16.74
CA SER A 112 -12.27 -25.56 17.75
C SER A 112 -12.49 -27.07 17.57
N GLU A 113 -13.38 -27.47 16.65
CA GLU A 113 -13.65 -28.87 16.31
C GLU A 113 -12.54 -29.48 15.42
N GLU A 114 -12.59 -30.80 15.21
CA GLU A 114 -11.66 -31.48 14.30
C GLU A 114 -11.85 -31.00 12.85
N GLU A 115 -10.76 -30.95 12.08
CA GLU A 115 -10.78 -30.50 10.69
C GLU A 115 -11.67 -31.38 9.79
N ASP A 116 -12.73 -30.81 9.22
CA ASP A 116 -13.49 -31.47 8.16
C ASP A 116 -12.78 -31.30 6.81
N ARG A 117 -12.12 -32.37 6.35
CA ARG A 117 -11.40 -32.42 5.08
C ARG A 117 -12.29 -32.32 3.84
N SER A 118 -13.62 -32.40 4.00
CA SER A 118 -14.56 -32.17 2.90
C SER A 118 -14.72 -30.69 2.57
N ILE A 119 -14.38 -29.80 3.50
CA ILE A 119 -14.45 -28.35 3.33
C ILE A 119 -13.25 -27.87 2.51
N TYR A 120 -13.52 -27.35 1.31
CA TYR A 120 -12.48 -26.84 0.43
C TYR A 120 -11.92 -25.50 0.95
N VAL A 121 -10.61 -25.42 1.19
CA VAL A 121 -9.97 -24.14 1.57
C VAL A 121 -9.61 -23.34 0.31
N PRO A 122 -10.19 -22.13 0.11
CA PRO A 122 -9.88 -21.31 -1.05
C PRO A 122 -8.41 -20.89 -1.07
N ILE A 123 -7.81 -20.87 -2.27
CA ILE A 123 -6.41 -20.47 -2.45
C ILE A 123 -6.13 -19.05 -1.90
N GLN A 124 -7.14 -18.16 -1.88
CA GLN A 124 -6.99 -16.82 -1.32
C GLN A 124 -6.66 -16.84 0.18
N ASP A 125 -7.17 -17.82 0.92
CA ASP A 125 -6.92 -17.97 2.36
C ASP A 125 -5.50 -18.52 2.59
N LEU A 126 -5.06 -19.47 1.77
CA LEU A 126 -3.68 -19.96 1.77
C LEU A 126 -2.66 -18.88 1.39
N ARG A 127 -3.00 -17.97 0.46
CA ARG A 127 -2.12 -16.85 0.09
C ARG A 127 -1.74 -15.96 1.27
N ARG A 128 -2.62 -15.81 2.26
CA ARG A 128 -2.32 -15.06 3.47
C ARG A 128 -1.20 -15.76 4.27
N VAL A 129 -1.31 -17.08 4.44
CA VAL A 129 -0.29 -17.89 5.13
C VAL A 129 1.05 -17.75 4.43
N PHE A 130 1.12 -17.99 3.12
CA PHE A 130 2.36 -17.87 2.36
C PHE A 130 2.99 -16.48 2.45
N LYS A 131 2.17 -15.42 2.43
CA LYS A 131 2.66 -14.04 2.55
C LYS A 131 3.30 -13.80 3.92
N THR A 132 2.67 -14.27 4.99
CA THR A 132 3.19 -14.15 6.37
C THR A 132 4.47 -14.96 6.55
N GLU A 133 4.49 -16.23 6.12
CA GLU A 133 5.67 -17.07 6.22
C GLU A 133 6.85 -16.53 5.41
N THR A 134 6.60 -16.11 4.17
CA THR A 134 7.63 -15.51 3.31
C THR A 134 8.18 -14.23 3.93
N TRP A 135 7.31 -13.40 4.54
CA TRP A 135 7.75 -12.20 5.24
C TRP A 135 8.67 -12.54 6.40
N ASN A 136 8.24 -13.45 7.30
CA ASN A 136 9.01 -13.86 8.47
C ASN A 136 10.37 -14.46 8.07
N TYR A 137 10.37 -15.39 7.11
CA TYR A 137 11.60 -16.00 6.60
C TYR A 137 12.55 -14.95 5.99
N THR A 138 12.00 -13.98 5.27
CA THR A 138 12.78 -12.87 4.73
C THR A 138 13.38 -12.04 5.86
N GLN A 139 12.60 -11.65 6.88
CA GLN A 139 13.08 -10.87 8.02
C GLN A 139 14.19 -11.60 8.79
N GLU A 140 14.01 -12.89 9.08
CA GLU A 140 15.03 -13.72 9.74
C GLU A 140 16.32 -13.76 8.91
N THR A 141 16.20 -13.97 7.60
CA THR A 141 17.35 -14.04 6.70
C THR A 141 18.10 -12.72 6.66
N ILE A 142 17.42 -11.60 6.38
CA ILE A 142 18.08 -10.30 6.21
C ILE A 142 18.65 -9.77 7.53
N THR A 143 18.00 -10.00 8.66
CA THR A 143 18.50 -9.61 9.99
C THR A 143 19.76 -10.39 10.34
N ARG A 144 19.86 -11.67 9.96
CA ARG A 144 21.10 -12.44 10.13
C ARG A 144 22.23 -11.93 9.24
N GLU A 145 21.92 -11.49 8.01
CA GLU A 145 22.93 -10.96 7.09
C GLU A 145 23.42 -9.55 7.46
N GLU A 146 22.65 -8.79 8.25
CA GLU A 146 22.94 -7.39 8.59
C GLU A 146 24.31 -7.20 9.28
N LEU A 147 24.77 -8.24 9.99
CA LEU A 147 26.04 -8.26 10.73
C LEU A 147 27.26 -8.01 9.83
N TYR A 148 27.16 -8.34 8.55
CA TYR A 148 28.27 -8.24 7.60
C TYR A 148 27.88 -7.61 6.25
N LYS A 149 26.58 -7.43 5.95
CA LYS A 149 26.09 -6.76 4.73
C LYS A 149 25.07 -5.70 5.06
N GLY A 150 25.10 -4.59 4.33
CA GLY A 150 24.04 -3.58 4.41
C GLY A 150 23.93 -2.87 5.78
N LYS A 151 24.93 -3.00 6.66
CA LYS A 151 24.95 -2.41 8.01
C LYS A 151 24.46 -0.95 8.04
N PHE A 152 24.97 -0.11 7.14
CA PHE A 152 24.51 1.28 7.02
C PHE A 152 23.02 1.40 6.72
N TYR A 153 22.48 0.59 5.81
CA TYR A 153 21.07 0.60 5.49
C TYR A 153 20.23 0.19 6.71
N PHE A 154 20.66 -0.86 7.43
CA PHE A 154 19.98 -1.36 8.61
C PHE A 154 19.96 -0.34 9.75
N GLU A 155 21.10 0.27 10.05
CA GLU A 155 21.23 1.28 11.10
C GLU A 155 20.39 2.54 10.85
N ASN A 156 20.16 2.89 9.57
CA ASN A 156 19.59 4.19 9.22
C ASN A 156 18.17 4.14 8.63
N TYR A 157 17.76 3.03 8.00
CA TYR A 157 16.53 3.01 7.19
C TYR A 157 15.72 1.71 7.26
N TYR A 158 16.18 0.68 7.98
CA TYR A 158 15.43 -0.55 8.15
C TYR A 158 14.33 -0.38 9.20
N ASP A 159 13.15 -0.91 8.89
CA ASP A 159 12.01 -0.98 9.79
C ASP A 159 11.20 -2.23 9.44
N ILE A 160 11.18 -3.18 10.38
CA ILE A 160 10.47 -4.46 10.25
C ILE A 160 8.96 -4.28 10.07
N ASN A 161 8.39 -3.12 10.39
CA ASN A 161 6.97 -2.85 10.22
C ASN A 161 6.63 -2.34 8.80
N LYS A 162 7.64 -1.95 8.01
CA LYS A 162 7.44 -1.41 6.66
C LYS A 162 7.40 -2.54 5.63
N THR A 163 6.19 -3.06 5.40
CA THR A 163 5.93 -4.15 4.42
C THR A 163 5.87 -3.70 2.96
N LYS A 164 5.96 -2.39 2.71
CA LYS A 164 5.98 -1.77 1.38
C LYS A 164 7.28 -0.99 1.19
N PRO A 165 7.77 -0.83 -0.05
CA PRO A 165 8.87 0.09 -0.35
C PRO A 165 8.53 1.52 0.07
N TRP A 166 9.53 2.31 0.46
CA TRP A 166 9.35 3.71 0.88
C TRP A 166 8.75 4.63 -0.19
N PHE A 167 8.92 4.26 -1.47
CA PHE A 167 8.37 4.98 -2.60
C PHE A 167 7.02 4.42 -3.08
N CYS A 168 6.39 3.52 -2.31
CA CYS A 168 5.05 3.04 -2.62
C CYS A 168 4.09 4.24 -2.64
N GLU A 169 3.27 4.33 -3.70
CA GLU A 169 2.32 5.43 -3.91
C GLU A 169 2.96 6.80 -4.21
N MET A 170 4.29 6.88 -4.37
CA MET A 170 4.95 8.09 -4.87
C MET A 170 4.86 8.18 -6.41
N ASN A 171 4.49 9.36 -6.91
CA ASN A 171 4.55 9.68 -8.34
C ASN A 171 5.84 10.44 -8.65
N GLU A 172 6.96 9.72 -8.66
CA GLU A 172 8.29 10.30 -8.87
C GLU A 172 9.05 9.67 -10.03
N GLU A 173 10.01 10.42 -10.59
CA GLU A 173 10.83 9.90 -11.69
C GLU A 173 11.76 8.78 -11.21
N ARG A 174 11.97 7.75 -12.06
CA ARG A 174 12.83 6.60 -11.75
C ARG A 174 14.23 7.00 -11.28
N TYR A 175 14.78 8.07 -11.83
CA TYR A 175 16.12 8.54 -11.50
C TYR A 175 16.19 9.08 -10.06
N PHE A 176 15.13 9.75 -9.58
CA PHE A 176 15.02 10.19 -8.20
C PHE A 176 14.97 9.00 -7.23
N ILE A 177 14.13 8.01 -7.51
CA ILE A 177 14.04 6.79 -6.70
C ILE A 177 15.39 6.06 -6.65
N THR A 178 16.09 5.99 -7.80
CA THR A 178 17.43 5.39 -7.89
C THR A 178 18.44 6.13 -7.04
N PHE A 179 18.48 7.46 -7.14
CA PHE A 179 19.34 8.34 -6.34
C PHE A 179 19.15 8.10 -4.83
N VAL A 180 17.89 8.10 -4.35
CA VAL A 180 17.60 7.86 -2.94
C VAL A 180 18.02 6.44 -2.51
N ASN A 181 17.74 5.41 -3.32
CA ASN A 181 18.14 4.03 -3.00
C ASN A 181 19.67 3.87 -2.95
N ARG A 182 20.42 4.58 -3.79
CA ARG A 182 21.89 4.59 -3.76
C ARG A 182 22.44 5.25 -2.51
N ILE A 183 21.85 6.36 -2.07
CA ILE A 183 22.20 6.97 -0.78
C ILE A 183 21.84 6.03 0.37
N ARG A 184 20.62 5.48 0.39
CA ARG A 184 20.15 4.57 1.45
C ARG A 184 21.02 3.33 1.61
N SER A 185 21.49 2.78 0.51
CA SER A 185 22.42 1.64 0.53
C SER A 185 23.85 2.06 0.85
N ASN A 186 24.20 3.34 0.75
CA ASN A 186 25.57 3.85 0.76
C ASN A 186 26.38 3.35 -0.45
N HIS A 187 25.78 3.30 -1.64
CA HIS A 187 26.43 2.90 -2.88
C HIS A 187 26.21 3.93 -3.99
N TYR A 188 27.20 4.77 -4.23
CA TYR A 188 27.18 5.83 -5.25
C TYR A 188 28.57 6.05 -5.86
N ASN A 189 28.67 6.80 -6.96
CA ASN A 189 29.94 6.97 -7.70
C ASN A 189 30.70 8.23 -7.24
N LEU A 190 31.06 8.28 -5.96
CA LEU A 190 31.98 9.26 -5.39
C LEU A 190 33.20 8.55 -4.80
N GLY A 191 34.35 9.22 -4.77
CA GLY A 191 35.65 8.68 -4.35
C GLY A 191 35.59 7.87 -3.07
N VAL A 192 34.95 8.39 -2.00
CA VAL A 192 34.80 7.65 -0.73
C VAL A 192 34.08 6.31 -0.92
N SER A 193 32.99 6.28 -1.70
CA SER A 193 32.23 5.05 -1.92
C SER A 193 32.93 4.08 -2.89
N LEU A 194 33.70 4.58 -3.86
CA LEU A 194 34.43 3.76 -4.82
C LEU A 194 35.68 3.14 -4.20
N TYR A 195 36.42 3.93 -3.41
CA TYR A 195 37.61 3.51 -2.67
C TYR A 195 37.27 2.39 -1.68
N ARG A 196 36.20 2.53 -0.88
CA ARG A 196 35.72 1.47 0.04
C ARG A 196 35.46 0.12 -0.63
N LYS A 197 35.23 0.10 -1.96
CA LYS A 197 34.96 -1.10 -2.76
C LYS A 197 36.17 -1.54 -3.59
N ASN A 198 37.32 -0.90 -3.39
CA ASN A 198 38.55 -1.14 -4.14
C ASN A 198 38.40 -0.93 -5.66
N TYR A 199 37.55 0.01 -6.09
CA TYR A 199 37.43 0.38 -7.51
C TYR A 199 38.39 1.49 -7.95
N VAL A 200 38.94 2.23 -6.97
CA VAL A 200 39.90 3.32 -7.18
C VAL A 200 40.92 3.27 -6.04
N ASP A 201 42.13 3.77 -6.28
CA ASP A 201 43.23 3.74 -5.30
C ASP A 201 43.19 4.91 -4.30
N SER A 202 42.30 5.88 -4.50
CA SER A 202 42.18 7.05 -3.64
C SER A 202 40.72 7.52 -3.51
N GLU A 203 40.36 8.02 -2.32
CA GLU A 203 39.09 8.69 -2.07
C GLU A 203 39.12 10.20 -2.38
N ARG A 204 40.24 10.74 -2.84
CA ARG A 204 40.41 12.18 -3.15
C ARG A 204 39.49 12.64 -4.28
N CYS A 205 39.01 13.88 -4.17
CA CYS A 205 38.27 14.53 -5.25
C CYS A 205 39.25 15.14 -6.27
N GLU A 206 38.82 15.26 -7.52
CA GLU A 206 39.57 16.00 -8.57
C GLU A 206 39.70 17.51 -8.27
N CYS A 207 38.99 18.05 -7.27
CA CYS A 207 39.20 19.42 -6.77
C CYS A 207 40.29 19.51 -5.70
N ASP A 208 41.12 18.47 -5.58
CA ASP A 208 42.20 18.29 -4.59
C ASP A 208 41.76 18.12 -3.14
N TYR A 209 40.45 18.14 -2.86
CA TYR A 209 39.94 17.84 -1.53
C TYR A 209 40.22 16.38 -1.14
N GLU A 210 40.55 16.17 0.12
CA GLU A 210 41.08 14.89 0.60
C GLU A 210 40.10 13.73 0.47
N ARG A 211 38.79 14.01 0.57
CA ARG A 211 37.73 13.00 0.58
C ARG A 211 36.53 13.45 -0.23
N GLU A 212 36.30 12.80 -1.38
CA GLU A 212 35.10 12.99 -2.19
C GLU A 212 33.90 12.27 -1.56
N SER A 213 33.37 12.84 -0.48
CA SER A 213 32.13 12.41 0.18
C SER A 213 30.91 13.05 -0.48
N LEU A 214 29.71 12.51 -0.19
CA LEU A 214 28.44 13.13 -0.62
C LEU A 214 28.31 14.56 -0.08
N ASP A 215 28.75 14.77 1.15
CA ASP A 215 28.78 16.07 1.82
C ASP A 215 29.65 17.08 1.08
N HIS A 216 30.91 16.70 0.83
CA HIS A 216 31.84 17.52 0.07
C HIS A 216 31.30 17.85 -1.33
N PHE A 217 30.81 16.82 -2.03
CA PHE A 217 30.29 16.95 -3.38
C PHE A 217 29.12 17.94 -3.49
N ILE A 218 28.19 17.92 -2.53
CA ILE A 218 27.02 18.81 -2.56
C ILE A 218 27.39 20.21 -2.06
N TRP A 219 28.17 20.32 -0.99
CA TRP A 219 28.27 21.56 -0.21
C TRP A 219 29.61 22.30 -0.32
N GLN A 220 30.69 21.65 -0.76
CA GLN A 220 32.05 22.21 -0.65
C GLN A 220 32.88 22.16 -1.94
N CYS A 221 32.57 21.23 -2.86
CA CYS A 221 33.40 20.97 -4.03
C CYS A 221 33.46 22.15 -5.02
N SER A 222 34.61 22.80 -5.13
CA SER A 222 34.79 24.01 -5.95
C SER A 222 34.41 23.85 -7.43
N ARG A 223 34.48 22.62 -7.96
CA ARG A 223 34.06 22.27 -9.33
C ARG A 223 32.60 22.60 -9.64
N TYR A 224 31.76 22.74 -8.62
CA TYR A 224 30.31 22.90 -8.77
C TYR A 224 29.79 24.19 -8.13
N ASP A 225 30.65 25.18 -7.86
CA ASP A 225 30.27 26.41 -7.15
C ASP A 225 29.15 27.19 -7.86
N GLU A 226 29.19 27.32 -9.19
CA GLU A 226 28.12 27.99 -9.96
C GLU A 226 26.77 27.27 -9.84
N LEU A 227 26.78 25.94 -9.87
CA LEU A 227 25.58 25.13 -9.70
C LEU A 227 25.09 25.20 -8.24
N ARG A 228 26.00 25.22 -7.28
CA ARG A 228 25.69 25.32 -5.84
C ARG A 228 25.09 26.68 -5.48
N PHE A 229 25.50 27.74 -6.15
CA PHE A 229 24.88 29.06 -5.97
C PHE A 229 23.37 29.01 -6.28
N ARG A 230 22.98 28.33 -7.37
CA ARG A 230 21.56 28.13 -7.70
C ARG A 230 20.85 27.20 -6.69
N LEU A 231 21.53 26.17 -6.20
CA LEU A 231 21.01 25.32 -5.13
C LEU A 231 20.71 26.13 -3.86
N ASP A 232 21.64 26.98 -3.41
CA ASP A 232 21.47 27.81 -2.21
C ASP A 232 20.27 28.76 -2.33
N GLN A 233 20.08 29.40 -3.49
CA GLN A 233 18.90 30.23 -3.74
C GLN A 233 17.58 29.45 -3.58
N GLU A 234 17.49 28.27 -4.19
CA GLU A 234 16.30 27.41 -4.11
C GLU A 234 16.03 26.90 -2.68
N LEU A 235 17.09 26.61 -1.91
CA LEU A 235 16.97 26.18 -0.51
C LEU A 235 16.47 27.34 0.38
N ARG A 236 17.00 28.56 0.19
CA ARG A 236 16.55 29.75 0.94
C ARG A 236 15.08 30.08 0.69
N LEU A 237 14.60 29.93 -0.55
CA LEU A 237 13.17 30.09 -0.87
C LEU A 237 12.28 29.12 -0.08
N ARG A 238 12.83 27.97 0.32
CA ARG A 238 12.16 26.95 1.15
C ARG A 238 12.47 27.09 2.64
N LYS A 239 13.06 28.22 3.06
CA LYS A 239 13.47 28.51 4.44
C LYS A 239 14.49 27.52 5.01
N VAL A 240 15.29 26.91 4.15
CA VAL A 240 16.44 26.08 4.52
C VAL A 240 17.68 26.95 4.42
N PHE A 241 18.23 27.34 5.58
CA PHE A 241 19.32 28.33 5.66
C PHE A 241 20.67 27.75 6.09
N HIS A 242 20.71 26.46 6.43
CA HIS A 242 21.90 25.77 6.88
C HIS A 242 22.20 24.57 5.99
N HIS A 243 23.45 24.12 6.06
CA HIS A 243 23.86 22.83 5.53
C HIS A 243 22.98 21.72 6.09
N VAL A 244 22.44 20.85 5.23
CA VAL A 244 21.58 19.74 5.65
C VAL A 244 22.18 18.41 5.24
N ASP A 245 22.24 17.50 6.20
CA ASP A 245 22.61 16.11 5.94
C ASP A 245 21.54 15.43 5.08
N VAL A 246 21.95 14.89 3.94
CA VAL A 246 21.04 14.25 2.98
C VAL A 246 20.45 12.94 3.52
N CYS A 247 21.20 12.20 4.33
CA CYS A 247 20.69 11.00 4.99
C CYS A 247 19.58 11.38 5.98
N GLU A 248 19.75 12.46 6.74
CA GLU A 248 18.72 12.97 7.66
C GLU A 248 17.48 13.48 6.94
N LEU A 249 17.63 14.12 5.76
CA LEU A 249 16.49 14.48 4.91
C LEU A 249 15.69 13.25 4.45
N ILE A 250 16.37 12.15 4.11
CA ILE A 250 15.71 10.90 3.71
C ILE A 250 15.00 10.26 4.90
N LYS A 251 15.65 10.19 6.08
CA LYS A 251 15.05 9.63 7.30
C LYS A 251 13.82 10.42 7.75
N SER A 252 13.89 11.74 7.66
CA SER A 252 12.81 12.66 8.03
C SER A 252 11.75 12.81 6.93
N GLU A 253 11.89 12.08 5.81
CA GLU A 253 10.97 12.10 4.67
C GLU A 253 10.72 13.52 4.10
N ILE A 254 11.74 14.39 4.13
CA ILE A 254 11.65 15.78 3.63
C ILE A 254 11.92 15.80 2.12
N TRP A 255 11.01 15.19 1.36
CA TRP A 255 11.16 14.94 -0.08
C TRP A 255 11.27 16.21 -0.92
N SER A 256 10.58 17.29 -0.54
CA SER A 256 10.61 18.56 -1.28
C SER A 256 12.00 19.20 -1.32
N THR A 257 12.72 19.14 -0.19
CA THR A 257 14.10 19.65 -0.10
C THR A 257 15.07 18.71 -0.80
N LEU A 258 14.90 17.40 -0.62
CA LEU A 258 15.70 16.39 -1.29
C LEU A 258 15.57 16.48 -2.82
N ARG A 259 14.39 16.84 -3.33
CA ARG A 259 14.14 17.06 -4.76
C ARG A 259 14.96 18.21 -5.33
N VAL A 260 15.15 19.29 -4.57
CA VAL A 260 16.00 20.42 -4.99
C VAL A 260 17.46 19.96 -5.10
N ILE A 261 17.95 19.23 -4.10
CA ILE A 261 19.31 18.68 -4.10
C ILE A 261 19.49 17.73 -5.29
N PHE A 262 18.54 16.83 -5.52
CA PHE A 262 18.56 15.93 -6.67
C PHE A 262 18.63 16.67 -8.01
N ASN A 263 17.85 17.75 -8.18
CA ASN A 263 17.91 18.57 -9.40
C ASN A 263 19.27 19.25 -9.59
N TYR A 264 19.92 19.66 -8.50
CA TYR A 264 21.31 20.14 -8.55
C TYR A 264 22.26 19.02 -9.01
N ILE A 265 22.19 17.83 -8.40
CA ILE A 265 23.04 16.68 -8.74
C ILE A 265 22.87 16.29 -10.20
N LYS A 266 21.63 16.24 -10.70
CA LYS A 266 21.32 15.95 -12.11
C LYS A 266 22.03 16.91 -13.07
N LYS A 267 22.25 18.18 -12.68
CA LYS A 267 22.96 19.18 -13.49
C LYS A 267 24.49 19.04 -13.46
N THR A 268 25.04 18.35 -12.46
CA THR A 268 26.49 18.08 -12.38
C THR A 268 26.95 17.00 -13.35
N ASN A 269 26.02 16.26 -13.98
CA ASN A 269 26.27 15.04 -14.76
C ASN A 269 26.96 13.90 -13.99
N ARG A 270 27.13 14.02 -12.67
CA ARG A 270 27.59 12.91 -11.83
C ARG A 270 26.44 11.94 -11.57
N ILE A 271 26.75 10.65 -11.64
CA ILE A 271 25.81 9.58 -11.35
C ILE A 271 25.93 9.23 -9.87
N ILE A 272 25.00 9.76 -9.06
CA ILE A 272 24.89 9.43 -7.64
C ILE A 272 23.87 8.33 -7.42
#